data_AF-A0A933WWI3-F1
#
_entry.id   AF-A0A933WWI3-F1
#
_cell.length_a   1.000
_cell.length_b   1.000
_cell.length_c   1.000
_cell.angle_alpha   90.00
_cell.angle_beta   90.00
_cell.angle_gamma   90.00
#
_symmetry.space_group_name_H-M   'P 1'
#
loop_
_entity.id
_entity.type
_entity.pdbx_description
1 polymer ?
#
loop_
_entity_poly.entity_id
_entity_poly.type
_entity_poly.pdbx_seq_one_letter_code
_entity_poly.pdbx_strand_id
1 'polypeptide(L)'
;MSRLVKKPVTLFSFAFLLLALPTWWWVRSLRPEPKLTPAAVFAASEALPPPPADFRVILLRAGLKPEALAAAGIAPSSIASALQSAAQSIAAAPSALATADADFAHARGESDRVERLIQSGKGTPADVSAYQNAKAALATATAQRSAVLDQLFASATANLSAAQRTALTNLRANAAWNLPPEFLVVNRSQEDWVRLRDALANEKIARKLHDQPDAGAQAQLANWRASVAVAAARTGLDTNLAQIRTNWNAAAGD
;
A
#
# COMPACT_ATOMS: atom_id res chain seq x y z
N MET A 1 22.54 -1.52 -41.80
CA MET A 1 21.77 -0.80 -42.86
C MET A 1 20.29 -0.84 -42.47
N SER A 2 19.81 0.17 -41.75
CA SER A 2 18.43 0.20 -41.23
C SER A 2 17.55 1.06 -42.14
N ARG A 3 16.52 0.46 -42.73
CA ARG A 3 15.57 1.12 -43.63
C ARG A 3 14.52 1.88 -42.81
N LEU A 4 14.54 3.21 -42.92
CA LEU A 4 13.49 4.11 -42.42
C LEU A 4 12.25 3.99 -43.33
N VAL A 5 11.16 3.45 -42.79
CA VAL A 5 9.84 3.45 -43.45
C VAL A 5 9.10 4.72 -43.04
N LYS A 6 9.00 5.69 -43.96
CA LYS A 6 8.17 6.89 -43.81
C LYS A 6 6.72 6.55 -44.13
N LYS A 7 5.82 6.64 -43.15
CA LYS A 7 4.36 6.55 -43.40
C LYS A 7 3.82 7.93 -43.80
N PRO A 8 2.99 8.04 -44.85
CA PRO A 8 2.37 9.30 -45.23
C PRO A 8 1.27 9.67 -44.23
N VAL A 9 1.39 10.86 -43.64
CA VAL A 9 0.35 11.47 -42.80
C VAL A 9 -0.66 12.11 -43.75
N THR A 10 -1.87 11.54 -43.81
CA THR A 10 -2.96 12.04 -44.65
C THR A 10 -3.57 13.30 -44.02
N LEU A 11 -3.48 14.41 -44.75
CA LEU A 11 -3.97 15.76 -44.40
C LEU A 11 -5.51 15.89 -44.26
N PHE A 12 -6.26 14.79 -44.43
CA PHE A 12 -7.73 14.81 -44.47
C PHE A 12 -8.43 14.78 -43.09
N SER A 13 -7.70 14.52 -42.00
CA SER A 13 -8.33 14.38 -40.66
C SER A 13 -8.56 15.71 -39.92
N PHE A 14 -7.98 16.83 -40.37
CA PHE A 14 -8.12 18.12 -39.69
C PHE A 14 -9.41 18.88 -40.04
N ALA A 15 -10.01 18.62 -41.20
CA ALA A 15 -11.19 19.38 -41.65
C ALA A 15 -12.49 18.99 -40.90
N PHE A 16 -12.61 17.76 -40.40
CA PHE A 16 -13.80 17.32 -39.67
C PHE A 16 -13.83 17.78 -38.21
N LEU A 17 -12.68 18.15 -37.63
CA LEU A 17 -12.60 18.56 -36.22
C LEU A 17 -13.04 20.02 -35.98
N LEU A 18 -13.04 20.87 -37.03
CA LEU A 18 -13.39 22.29 -36.90
C LEU A 18 -14.89 22.60 -37.13
N LEU A 19 -15.64 21.70 -37.78
CA LEU A 19 -17.08 21.88 -37.99
C LEU A 19 -17.97 21.26 -36.89
N ALA A 20 -17.41 20.43 -36.00
CA ALA A 20 -18.15 19.83 -34.90
C ALA A 20 -18.11 20.64 -33.58
N LEU A 21 -17.33 21.73 -33.53
CA LEU A 21 -17.16 22.56 -32.33
C LEU A 21 -18.29 23.57 -32.02
N PRO A 22 -19.07 24.13 -32.98
CA PRO A 22 -20.07 25.15 -32.63
C PRO A 22 -21.41 24.58 -32.12
N THR A 23 -21.76 23.34 -32.47
CA THR A 23 -23.07 22.75 -32.08
C THR A 23 -23.09 22.22 -30.65
N TRP A 24 -21.94 21.79 -30.11
CA TRP A 24 -21.86 21.29 -28.73
C TRP A 24 -22.00 22.40 -27.68
N TRP A 25 -21.60 23.63 -28.01
CA TRP A 25 -21.72 24.77 -27.11
C TRP A 25 -23.17 25.22 -26.93
N TRP A 26 -23.99 25.14 -27.98
CA TRP A 26 -25.38 25.61 -27.96
C TRP A 26 -26.34 24.65 -27.23
N VAL A 27 -26.03 23.35 -27.23
CA VAL A 27 -26.83 22.34 -26.47
C VAL A 27 -26.56 22.45 -24.95
N ARG A 28 -25.44 23.05 -24.53
CA ARG A 28 -25.09 23.18 -23.11
C ARG A 28 -25.78 24.37 -22.42
N SER A 29 -26.13 25.42 -23.17
CA SER A 29 -26.72 26.67 -22.66
C SER A 29 -28.24 26.61 -22.42
N LEU A 30 -28.92 25.54 -22.83
CA LEU A 30 -30.37 25.38 -22.65
C LEU A 30 -30.75 24.40 -21.52
N ARG A 31 -29.82 23.99 -20.65
CA ARG A 31 -30.21 23.23 -19.46
C ARG A 31 -30.86 24.20 -18.47
N PRO A 32 -32.18 24.07 -18.19
CA PRO A 32 -32.80 24.86 -17.13
C PRO A 32 -32.02 24.57 -15.84
N GLU A 33 -31.59 25.63 -15.14
CA GLU A 33 -31.00 25.46 -13.81
C GLU A 33 -31.98 24.63 -12.98
N PRO A 34 -31.60 23.41 -12.55
CA PRO A 34 -32.42 22.71 -11.59
C PRO A 34 -32.48 23.62 -10.38
N LYS A 35 -33.68 24.13 -10.07
CA LYS A 35 -33.94 24.82 -8.80
C LYS A 35 -33.53 23.84 -7.72
N LEU A 36 -32.34 24.05 -7.14
CA LEU A 36 -31.84 23.31 -6.00
C LEU A 36 -32.78 23.64 -4.86
N THR A 37 -33.88 22.89 -4.76
CA THR A 37 -34.63 22.80 -3.53
C THR A 37 -33.63 22.38 -2.46
N PRO A 38 -33.47 23.14 -1.36
CA PRO A 38 -32.69 22.73 -0.21
C PRO A 38 -33.44 21.61 0.52
N ALA A 39 -33.75 20.53 -0.19
CA ALA A 39 -34.17 19.27 0.37
C ALA A 39 -32.91 18.65 0.97
N ALA A 40 -32.54 19.16 2.14
CA ALA A 40 -32.27 18.31 3.29
C ALA A 40 -31.70 16.94 2.92
N VAL A 41 -30.47 16.91 2.39
CA VAL A 41 -29.62 15.72 2.46
C VAL A 41 -29.15 15.61 3.90
N PHE A 42 -30.10 15.48 4.83
CA PHE A 42 -29.87 14.73 6.05
C PHE A 42 -29.81 13.29 5.59
N ALA A 43 -28.68 12.93 4.95
CA ALA A 43 -28.27 11.54 4.87
C ALA A 43 -28.31 11.08 6.32
N ALA A 44 -29.33 10.27 6.63
CA ALA A 44 -29.46 9.67 7.94
C ALA A 44 -28.07 9.15 8.29
N SER A 45 -27.52 9.62 9.40
CA SER A 45 -26.29 9.09 9.97
C SER A 45 -26.59 7.65 10.34
N GLU A 46 -26.62 6.78 9.34
CA GLU A 46 -26.77 5.35 9.51
C GLU A 46 -25.60 4.96 10.38
N ALA A 47 -25.91 4.58 11.62
CA ALA A 47 -24.91 4.24 12.61
C ALA A 47 -24.02 3.17 11.97
N LEU A 48 -22.77 3.51 11.72
CA LEU A 48 -21.83 2.58 11.12
C LEU A 48 -21.82 1.32 11.98
N PRO A 49 -21.88 0.13 11.37
CA PRO A 49 -21.74 -1.10 12.14
C PRO A 49 -20.45 -1.03 12.94
N PRO A 50 -20.43 -1.53 14.18
CA PRO A 50 -19.22 -1.54 14.99
C PRO A 50 -18.11 -2.25 14.22
N PRO A 51 -16.85 -1.78 14.31
CA PRO A 51 -15.75 -2.44 13.63
C PRO A 51 -15.64 -3.89 14.11
N PRO A 52 -15.25 -4.84 13.23
CA PRO A 52 -14.97 -6.22 13.63
C PRO A 52 -13.93 -6.27 14.76
N ALA A 53 -14.01 -7.26 15.65
CA ALA A 53 -13.06 -7.41 16.77
C ALA A 53 -11.59 -7.49 16.30
N ASP A 54 -11.36 -8.06 15.12
CA ASP A 54 -10.02 -8.20 14.53
C ASP A 54 -9.61 -7.02 13.62
N PHE A 55 -10.42 -5.94 13.56
CA PHE A 55 -10.20 -4.84 12.61
C PHE A 55 -8.80 -4.23 12.74
N ARG A 56 -8.33 -4.05 13.97
CA ARG A 56 -6.97 -3.61 14.27
C ARG A 56 -5.90 -4.48 13.60
N VAL A 57 -6.01 -5.80 13.75
CA VAL A 57 -5.06 -6.77 13.17
C VAL A 57 -5.10 -6.71 11.65
N ILE A 58 -6.30 -6.59 11.08
CA ILE A 58 -6.51 -6.50 9.64
C ILE A 58 -5.83 -5.24 9.06
N LEU A 59 -6.00 -4.08 9.70
CA LEU A 59 -5.35 -2.82 9.30
C LEU A 59 -3.82 -2.92 9.32
N LEU A 60 -3.26 -3.50 10.39
CA LEU A 60 -1.81 -3.68 10.51
C LEU A 60 -1.25 -4.59 9.41
N ARG A 61 -1.98 -5.65 9.04
CA ARG A 61 -1.62 -6.58 7.96
C ARG A 61 -1.77 -5.98 6.57
N ALA A 62 -2.72 -5.08 6.38
CA ALA A 62 -2.86 -4.29 5.16
C ALA A 62 -1.77 -3.21 5.00
N GLY A 63 -0.91 -3.02 6.02
CA GLY A 63 0.14 -1.99 6.02
C GLY A 63 -0.34 -0.61 6.44
N LEU A 64 -1.56 -0.49 6.97
CA LEU A 64 -2.17 0.78 7.42
C LEU A 64 -1.82 1.08 8.88
N LYS A 65 -0.51 1.08 9.19
CA LYS A 65 0.01 1.41 10.52
C LYS A 65 0.01 2.92 10.76
N PRO A 66 -0.20 3.42 12.00
CA PRO A 66 -0.11 4.85 12.30
C PRO A 66 1.19 5.51 11.80
N GLU A 67 2.32 4.82 11.93
CA GLU A 67 3.63 5.30 11.48
C GLU A 67 3.69 5.41 9.95
N ALA A 68 3.08 4.47 9.22
CA ALA A 68 3.02 4.52 7.76
C ALA A 68 2.12 5.68 7.27
N LEU A 69 0.98 5.89 7.93
CA LEU A 69 0.06 6.99 7.63
C LEU A 69 0.72 8.36 7.90
N ALA A 70 1.45 8.49 9.01
CA ALA A 70 2.20 9.68 9.36
C ALA A 70 3.36 9.95 8.39
N ALA A 71 4.17 8.92 8.09
CA ALA A 71 5.28 9.01 7.13
C ALA A 71 4.81 9.32 5.70
N ALA A 72 3.60 8.88 5.32
CA ALA A 72 2.99 9.24 4.04
C ALA A 72 2.46 10.69 4.01
N GLY A 73 2.51 11.43 5.12
CA GLY A 73 2.05 12.81 5.20
C GLY A 73 0.52 12.93 5.16
N ILE A 74 -0.20 11.97 5.75
CA ILE A 74 -1.66 12.04 5.85
C ILE A 74 -2.04 12.97 7.00
N ALA A 75 -3.00 13.85 6.78
CA ALA A 75 -3.50 14.74 7.81
C ALA A 75 -4.26 13.94 8.89
N PRO A 76 -4.10 14.26 10.19
CA PRO A 76 -4.82 13.56 11.26
C PRO A 76 -6.34 13.54 11.08
N SER A 77 -6.92 14.61 10.52
CA SER A 77 -8.36 14.72 10.24
C SER A 77 -8.87 13.74 9.18
N SER A 78 -8.01 13.23 8.29
CA SER A 78 -8.39 12.27 7.24
C SER A 78 -8.45 10.82 7.72
N ILE A 79 -7.86 10.51 8.89
CA ILE A 79 -7.71 9.13 9.38
C ILE A 79 -9.04 8.41 9.55
N ALA A 80 -10.04 9.08 10.17
CA ALA A 80 -11.35 8.48 10.38
C ALA A 80 -12.02 8.08 9.06
N SER A 81 -11.98 8.95 8.05
CA SER A 81 -12.59 8.66 6.73
C SER A 81 -11.89 7.53 5.98
N ALA A 82 -10.56 7.42 6.09
CA ALA A 82 -9.77 6.35 5.49
C ALA A 82 -10.09 4.99 6.14
N LEU A 83 -10.14 4.95 7.47
CA LEU A 83 -10.46 3.74 8.22
C LEU A 83 -11.93 3.33 8.09
N GLN A 84 -12.85 4.29 7.98
CA GLN A 84 -14.25 4.02 7.63
C GLN A 84 -14.38 3.36 6.26
N SER A 85 -13.63 3.83 5.26
CA SER A 85 -13.61 3.22 3.92
C SER A 85 -13.06 1.79 3.97
N ALA A 86 -12.07 1.54 4.83
CA ALA A 86 -11.55 0.19 5.09
C ALA A 86 -12.60 -0.72 5.76
N ALA A 87 -13.30 -0.22 6.78
CA ALA A 87 -14.34 -0.95 7.49
C ALA A 87 -15.50 -1.33 6.55
N GLN A 88 -15.93 -0.40 5.69
CA GLN A 88 -16.95 -0.67 4.65
C GLN A 88 -16.48 -1.76 3.68
N SER A 89 -15.21 -1.72 3.25
CA SER A 89 -14.64 -2.75 2.38
C SER A 89 -14.63 -4.14 3.03
N ILE A 90 -14.44 -4.24 4.35
CA ILE A 90 -14.51 -5.52 5.09
C ILE A 90 -15.96 -5.96 5.25
N ALA A 91 -16.88 -5.04 5.57
CA ALA A 91 -18.30 -5.33 5.71
C ALA A 91 -18.91 -5.86 4.39
N ALA A 92 -18.38 -5.45 3.24
CA ALA A 92 -18.78 -5.97 1.93
C ALA A 92 -18.35 -7.44 1.68
N ALA A 93 -17.35 -7.95 2.40
CA ALA A 93 -16.81 -9.29 2.23
C ALA A 93 -16.27 -9.87 3.58
N PRO A 94 -17.15 -10.11 4.57
CA PRO A 94 -16.73 -10.32 5.96
C PRO A 94 -15.89 -11.59 6.19
N SER A 95 -16.07 -12.62 5.35
CA SER A 95 -15.33 -13.88 5.43
C SER A 95 -14.09 -13.95 4.53
N ALA A 96 -13.90 -13.01 3.60
CA ALA A 96 -12.90 -13.17 2.54
C ALA A 96 -11.47 -13.31 3.07
N LEU A 97 -11.10 -12.49 4.05
CA LEU A 97 -9.77 -12.55 4.66
C LEU A 97 -9.58 -13.82 5.50
N ALA A 98 -10.59 -14.21 6.28
CA ALA A 98 -10.54 -15.41 7.11
C ALA A 98 -10.41 -16.68 6.24
N THR A 99 -11.16 -16.76 5.14
CA THR A 99 -11.04 -17.85 4.16
C THR A 99 -9.64 -17.87 3.53
N ALA A 100 -9.13 -16.73 3.05
CA ALA A 100 -7.81 -16.68 2.44
C ALA A 100 -6.68 -17.03 3.43
N ASP A 101 -6.84 -16.71 4.72
CA ASP A 101 -5.91 -17.10 5.78
C ASP A 101 -5.96 -18.60 6.08
N ALA A 102 -7.15 -19.19 6.13
CA ALA A 102 -7.33 -20.63 6.31
C ALA A 102 -6.71 -21.40 5.15
N ASP A 103 -6.94 -20.96 3.90
CA ASP A 103 -6.37 -21.56 2.70
C ASP A 103 -4.84 -21.47 2.69
N PHE A 104 -4.29 -20.31 3.06
CA PHE A 104 -2.84 -20.13 3.20
C PHE A 104 -2.24 -21.04 4.27
N ALA A 105 -2.85 -21.12 5.46
CA ALA A 105 -2.38 -21.96 6.55
C ALA A 105 -2.41 -23.45 6.18
N HIS A 106 -3.51 -23.89 5.54
CA HIS A 106 -3.66 -25.26 5.04
C HIS A 106 -2.61 -25.60 3.98
N ALA A 107 -2.47 -24.75 2.94
CA ALA A 107 -1.51 -24.99 1.85
C ALA A 107 -0.07 -25.00 2.35
N ARG A 108 0.28 -24.16 3.33
CA ARG A 108 1.58 -24.17 3.98
C ARG A 108 1.82 -25.45 4.77
N GLY A 109 0.84 -25.88 5.57
CA GLY A 109 0.93 -27.12 6.35
C GLY A 109 1.16 -28.34 5.46
N GLU A 110 0.48 -28.43 4.32
CA GLU A 110 0.67 -29.51 3.35
C GLU A 110 2.04 -29.46 2.67
N SER A 111 2.51 -28.29 2.24
CA SER A 111 3.86 -28.12 1.69
C SER A 111 4.93 -28.58 2.67
N ASP A 112 4.87 -28.12 3.93
CA ASP A 112 5.83 -28.46 4.98
C ASP A 112 5.76 -29.95 5.38
N ARG A 113 4.57 -30.57 5.30
CA ARG A 113 4.38 -31.99 5.56
C ARG A 113 5.06 -32.85 4.49
N VAL A 114 4.83 -32.57 3.21
CA VAL A 114 5.40 -33.35 2.10
C VAL A 114 6.91 -33.11 1.99
N GLU A 115 7.38 -31.88 2.22
CA GLU A 115 8.81 -31.57 2.25
C GLU A 115 9.55 -32.38 3.32
N ARG A 116 9.02 -32.44 4.55
CA ARG A 116 9.61 -33.26 5.61
C ARG A 116 9.60 -34.75 5.29
N LEU A 117 8.55 -35.26 4.62
CA LEU A 117 8.48 -36.64 4.19
C LEU A 117 9.61 -36.98 3.21
N ILE A 118 9.83 -36.12 2.21
CA ILE A 118 10.92 -36.24 1.24
C ILE A 118 12.29 -36.15 1.93
N GLN A 119 12.51 -35.13 2.77
CA GLN A 119 13.78 -34.92 3.49
C GLN A 119 14.11 -36.07 4.45
N SER A 120 13.11 -36.76 4.99
CA SER A 120 13.31 -37.92 5.86
C SER A 120 13.72 -39.20 5.13
N GLY A 121 13.80 -39.19 3.79
CA GLY A 121 14.10 -40.37 2.97
C GLY A 121 12.96 -41.38 2.86
N LYS A 122 11.80 -41.10 3.48
CA LYS A 122 10.57 -41.93 3.39
C LYS A 122 9.69 -41.56 2.20
N GLY A 123 10.03 -40.49 1.47
CA GLY A 123 9.28 -40.04 0.31
C GLY A 123 9.40 -40.98 -0.88
N THR A 124 8.31 -41.12 -1.61
CA THR A 124 8.20 -41.85 -2.88
C THR A 124 8.27 -40.88 -4.07
N PRO A 125 8.44 -41.36 -5.31
CA PRO A 125 8.32 -40.51 -6.50
C PRO A 125 6.97 -39.77 -6.61
N ALA A 126 5.88 -40.37 -6.08
CA ALA A 126 4.57 -39.72 -6.02
C ALA A 126 4.58 -38.50 -5.08
N ASP A 127 5.34 -38.55 -3.98
CA ASP A 127 5.47 -37.43 -3.03
C ASP A 127 6.23 -36.25 -3.64
N VAL A 128 7.18 -36.49 -4.54
CA VAL A 128 7.87 -35.41 -5.28
C VAL A 128 6.88 -34.66 -6.16
N SER A 129 5.97 -35.35 -6.84
CA SER A 129 4.88 -34.73 -7.60
C SER A 129 3.90 -33.99 -6.69
N ALA A 130 3.52 -34.61 -5.57
CA ALA A 130 2.67 -33.98 -4.56
C ALA A 130 3.27 -32.69 -3.99
N TYR A 131 4.60 -32.63 -3.82
CA TYR A 131 5.30 -31.43 -3.36
C TYR A 131 5.20 -30.28 -4.36
N GLN A 132 5.32 -30.56 -5.67
CA GLN A 132 5.14 -29.52 -6.70
C GLN A 132 3.71 -28.97 -6.69
N ASN A 133 2.72 -29.85 -6.52
CA ASN A 133 1.32 -29.45 -6.37
C ASN A 133 1.10 -28.61 -5.10
N ALA A 134 1.67 -29.02 -3.97
CA ALA A 134 1.59 -28.27 -2.71
C ALA A 134 2.25 -26.88 -2.82
N LYS A 135 3.39 -26.77 -3.51
CA LYS A 135 4.03 -25.48 -3.82
C LYS A 135 3.14 -24.57 -4.66
N ALA A 136 2.52 -25.11 -5.71
CA ALA A 136 1.59 -24.35 -6.55
C ALA A 136 0.35 -23.89 -5.76
N ALA A 137 -0.18 -24.74 -4.88
CA ALA A 137 -1.29 -24.40 -3.99
C ALA A 137 -0.89 -23.29 -3.00
N LEU A 138 0.29 -23.37 -2.38
CA LEU A 138 0.80 -22.34 -1.47
C LEU A 138 1.00 -21.00 -2.19
N ALA A 139 1.55 -21.00 -3.41
CA ALA A 139 1.69 -19.78 -4.20
C ALA A 139 0.31 -19.16 -4.52
N THR A 140 -0.67 -19.98 -4.88
CA THR A 140 -2.06 -19.54 -5.15
C THR A 140 -2.71 -18.93 -3.91
N ALA A 141 -2.66 -19.64 -2.77
CA ALA A 141 -3.22 -19.14 -1.52
C ALA A 141 -2.53 -17.87 -1.02
N THR A 142 -1.21 -17.76 -1.23
CA THR A 142 -0.44 -16.53 -0.96
C THR A 142 -0.95 -15.37 -1.81
N ALA A 143 -1.11 -15.57 -3.12
CA ALA A 143 -1.62 -14.55 -4.02
C ALA A 143 -3.06 -14.11 -3.67
N GLN A 144 -3.94 -15.05 -3.32
CA GLN A 144 -5.32 -14.75 -2.89
C GLN A 144 -5.34 -13.91 -1.62
N ARG A 145 -4.57 -14.30 -0.60
CA ARG A 145 -4.43 -13.54 0.64
C ARG A 145 -3.90 -12.13 0.39
N SER A 146 -2.88 -11.99 -0.47
CA SER A 146 -2.36 -10.68 -0.88
C SER A 146 -3.42 -9.84 -1.59
N ALA A 147 -4.19 -10.42 -2.51
CA ALA A 147 -5.24 -9.73 -3.25
C ALA A 147 -6.34 -9.16 -2.32
N VAL A 148 -6.75 -9.90 -1.30
CA VAL A 148 -7.73 -9.41 -0.30
C VAL A 148 -7.17 -8.22 0.47
N LEU A 149 -5.91 -8.29 0.91
CA LEU A 149 -5.25 -7.18 1.61
C LEU A 149 -5.01 -5.98 0.68
N ASP A 150 -4.73 -6.21 -0.61
CA ASP A 150 -4.58 -5.17 -1.62
C ASP A 150 -5.89 -4.44 -1.89
N GLN A 151 -7.01 -5.17 -1.99
CA GLN A 151 -8.33 -4.59 -2.14
C GLN A 151 -8.67 -3.71 -0.93
N LEU A 152 -8.43 -4.20 0.29
CA LEU A 152 -8.64 -3.41 1.51
C LEU A 152 -7.78 -2.13 1.51
N PHE A 153 -6.50 -2.25 1.17
CA PHE A 153 -5.59 -1.11 1.09
C PHE A 153 -6.04 -0.10 0.02
N ALA A 154 -6.48 -0.57 -1.14
CA ALA A 154 -6.99 0.29 -2.21
C ALA A 154 -8.25 1.04 -1.77
N SER A 155 -9.21 0.36 -1.12
CA SER A 155 -10.41 0.99 -0.56
C SER A 155 -10.08 2.05 0.49
N ALA A 156 -9.17 1.73 1.42
CA ALA A 156 -8.77 2.66 2.49
C ALA A 156 -8.06 3.91 1.97
N THR A 157 -7.37 3.81 0.83
CA THR A 157 -6.53 4.87 0.28
C THR A 157 -7.14 5.59 -0.93
N ALA A 158 -8.35 5.22 -1.35
CA ALA A 158 -9.01 5.73 -2.55
C ALA A 158 -9.12 7.27 -2.57
N ASN A 159 -9.40 7.88 -1.41
CA ASN A 159 -9.60 9.33 -1.27
C ASN A 159 -8.30 10.11 -0.99
N LEU A 160 -7.14 9.44 -0.91
CA LEU A 160 -5.86 10.09 -0.68
C LEU A 160 -5.28 10.65 -1.99
N SER A 161 -4.36 11.61 -1.86
CA SER A 161 -3.60 12.11 -3.02
C SER A 161 -2.74 11.00 -3.65
N ALA A 162 -2.42 11.15 -4.94
CA ALA A 162 -1.56 10.20 -5.64
C ALA A 162 -0.18 10.04 -4.96
N ALA A 163 0.39 11.14 -4.43
CA ALA A 163 1.65 11.11 -3.71
C ALA A 163 1.56 10.29 -2.39
N GLN A 164 0.49 10.47 -1.61
CA GLN A 164 0.25 9.69 -0.39
C GLN A 164 0.06 8.20 -0.69
N ARG A 165 -0.71 7.86 -1.73
CA ARG A 165 -0.88 6.46 -2.16
C ARG A 165 0.44 5.82 -2.58
N THR A 166 1.28 6.54 -3.34
CA THR A 166 2.61 6.05 -3.73
C THR A 166 3.50 5.84 -2.51
N ALA A 167 3.51 6.78 -1.56
CA ALA A 167 4.30 6.66 -0.34
C ALA A 167 3.88 5.44 0.51
N LEU A 168 2.57 5.26 0.72
CA LEU A 168 2.04 4.08 1.43
C LEU A 168 2.35 2.76 0.71
N THR A 169 2.26 2.76 -0.63
CA THR A 169 2.59 1.59 -1.45
C THR A 169 4.06 1.21 -1.27
N ASN A 170 4.96 2.19 -1.31
CA ASN A 170 6.39 1.98 -1.07
C ASN A 170 6.66 1.50 0.35
N LEU A 171 6.02 2.11 1.36
CA LEU A 171 6.12 1.69 2.76
C LEU A 171 5.75 0.21 2.94
N ARG A 172 4.67 -0.24 2.27
CA ARG A 172 4.21 -1.62 2.31
C ARG A 172 5.16 -2.56 1.58
N ALA A 173 5.60 -2.20 0.37
CA ALA A 173 6.53 -3.00 -0.42
C ALA A 173 7.90 -3.16 0.26
N ASN A 174 8.37 -2.12 0.94
CA ASN A 174 9.68 -2.08 1.59
C ASN A 174 9.65 -2.53 3.06
N ALA A 175 8.50 -2.93 3.60
CA ALA A 175 8.33 -3.31 5.01
C ALA A 175 9.25 -4.47 5.45
N ALA A 176 9.60 -5.37 4.54
CA ALA A 176 10.48 -6.50 4.80
C ALA A 176 11.92 -6.10 5.21
N TRP A 177 12.34 -4.87 4.89
CA TRP A 177 13.67 -4.36 5.26
C TRP A 177 13.79 -4.03 6.76
N ASN A 178 12.67 -3.86 7.47
CA ASN A 178 12.64 -3.53 8.89
C ASN A 178 13.50 -2.31 9.27
N LEU A 179 13.48 -1.27 8.42
CA LEU A 179 14.15 0.00 8.63
C LEU A 179 13.16 1.07 9.12
N PRO A 180 13.64 2.22 9.66
CA PRO A 180 12.75 3.31 10.04
C PRO A 180 11.85 3.77 8.88
N PRO A 181 10.56 4.05 9.14
CA PRO A 181 9.55 4.26 8.11
C PRO A 181 9.85 5.45 7.18
N GLU A 182 10.55 6.48 7.66
CA GLU A 182 10.97 7.62 6.84
C GLU A 182 11.87 7.22 5.67
N PHE A 183 12.64 6.13 5.79
CA PHE A 183 13.44 5.64 4.67
C PHE A 183 12.64 4.75 3.73
N LEU A 184 11.60 4.06 4.21
CA LEU A 184 10.83 3.09 3.44
C LEU A 184 9.91 3.72 2.38
N VAL A 185 9.70 5.05 2.41
CA VAL A 185 8.88 5.78 1.42
C VAL A 185 9.51 5.88 0.03
N VAL A 186 10.80 5.56 -0.12
CA VAL A 186 11.55 5.62 -1.40
C VAL A 186 12.01 4.22 -1.79
N ASN A 187 11.76 3.82 -3.04
CA ASN A 187 12.28 2.57 -3.59
C ASN A 187 13.77 2.72 -3.92
N ARG A 188 14.58 1.75 -3.48
CA ARG A 188 16.02 1.71 -3.71
C ARG A 188 16.44 0.34 -4.23
N SER A 189 17.66 0.27 -4.76
CA SER A 189 18.29 -1.00 -5.10
C SER A 189 18.55 -1.83 -3.84
N GLN A 190 18.69 -3.16 -4.00
CA GLN A 190 19.06 -4.04 -2.89
C GLN A 190 20.40 -3.63 -2.25
N GLU A 191 21.36 -3.20 -3.06
CA GLU A 191 22.67 -2.73 -2.58
C GLU A 191 22.53 -1.49 -1.69
N ASP A 192 21.71 -0.52 -2.10
CA ASP A 192 21.47 0.69 -1.32
C ASP A 192 20.75 0.40 0.00
N TRP A 193 19.82 -0.57 0.01
CA TRP A 193 19.16 -0.99 1.24
C TRP A 193 20.12 -1.62 2.24
N VAL A 194 21.04 -2.46 1.76
CA VAL A 194 22.10 -3.03 2.60
C VAL A 194 23.00 -1.93 3.15
N ARG A 195 23.47 -1.01 2.30
CA ARG A 195 24.30 0.14 2.74
C ARG A 195 23.58 1.01 3.77
N LEU A 196 22.29 1.28 3.58
CA LEU A 196 21.48 2.04 4.53
C LEU A 196 21.37 1.35 5.88
N ARG A 197 21.09 0.03 5.87
CA ARG A 197 21.03 -0.77 7.10
C ARG A 197 22.37 -0.73 7.83
N ASP A 198 23.47 -0.89 7.12
CA ASP A 198 24.81 -0.95 7.70
C ASP A 198 25.24 0.42 8.24
N ALA A 199 24.90 1.53 7.55
CA ALA A 199 25.14 2.89 8.03
C ALA A 199 24.33 3.21 9.29
N LEU A 200 23.05 2.80 9.35
CA LEU A 200 22.22 2.94 10.55
C LEU A 200 22.74 2.08 11.72
N ALA A 201 23.22 0.87 11.44
CA ALA A 201 23.83 0.01 12.44
C ALA A 201 25.12 0.63 12.98
N ASN A 202 25.97 1.20 12.13
CA ASN A 202 27.17 1.94 12.52
C ASN A 202 26.83 3.12 13.44
N GLU A 203 25.87 3.98 13.05
CA GLU A 203 25.42 5.11 13.88
C GLU A 203 24.92 4.65 15.27
N LYS A 204 24.16 3.55 15.32
CA LYS A 204 23.63 2.98 16.56
C LYS A 204 24.75 2.41 17.45
N ILE A 205 25.69 1.66 16.88
CA ILE A 205 26.81 1.05 17.61
C ILE A 205 27.75 2.13 18.15
N ALA A 206 28.15 3.09 17.32
CA ALA A 206 29.01 4.21 17.72
C ALA A 206 28.40 4.99 18.89
N ARG A 207 27.09 5.31 18.82
CA ARG A 207 26.37 5.96 19.93
C ARG A 207 26.39 5.13 21.21
N LYS A 208 26.21 3.81 21.12
CA LYS A 208 26.20 2.90 22.27
C LYS A 208 27.58 2.77 22.92
N LEU A 209 28.64 2.81 22.11
CA LEU A 209 30.03 2.70 22.58
C LEU A 209 30.69 4.05 22.89
N HIS A 210 29.94 5.16 22.75
CA HIS A 210 30.47 6.53 22.86
C HIS A 210 31.65 6.82 21.91
N ASP A 211 31.65 6.19 20.74
CA ASP A 211 32.66 6.37 19.69
C ASP A 211 32.14 7.25 18.55
N GLN A 212 33.05 7.73 17.69
CA GLN A 212 32.67 8.46 16.48
C GLN A 212 32.17 7.48 15.40
N PRO A 213 31.00 7.72 14.79
CA PRO A 213 30.54 6.92 13.66
C PRO A 213 31.46 7.12 12.45
N ASP A 214 31.51 6.11 11.56
CA ASP A 214 32.31 6.17 10.35
C ASP A 214 31.89 7.35 9.47
N ALA A 215 32.85 8.18 9.06
CA ALA A 215 32.57 9.43 8.34
C ALA A 215 31.93 9.18 6.97
N GLY A 216 32.32 8.10 6.27
CA GLY A 216 31.75 7.71 4.98
C GLY A 216 30.28 7.28 5.12
N ALA A 217 29.98 6.44 6.11
CA ALA A 217 28.63 6.02 6.45
C ALA A 217 27.75 7.22 6.85
N GLN A 218 28.27 8.16 7.64
CA GLN A 218 27.56 9.38 8.01
C GLN A 218 27.26 10.28 6.82
N ALA A 219 28.23 10.47 5.90
CA ALA A 219 28.01 11.25 4.68
C ALA A 219 26.91 10.62 3.80
N GLN A 220 26.91 9.30 3.64
CA GLN A 220 25.85 8.60 2.89
C GLN A 220 24.47 8.73 3.58
N LEU A 221 24.43 8.58 4.90
CA LEU A 221 23.19 8.70 5.67
C LEU A 221 22.63 10.13 5.62
N ALA A 222 23.49 11.15 5.67
CA ALA A 222 23.11 12.53 5.47
C ALA A 222 22.50 12.75 4.07
N ASN A 223 23.10 12.18 3.02
CA ASN A 223 22.56 12.26 1.66
C ASN A 223 21.17 11.61 1.54
N TRP A 224 20.94 10.45 2.15
CA TRP A 224 19.60 9.83 2.15
C TRP A 224 18.58 10.62 2.97
N ARG A 225 18.98 11.17 4.12
CA ARG A 225 18.13 12.04 4.95
C ARG A 225 17.78 13.36 4.24
N ALA A 226 18.66 13.85 3.37
CA ALA A 226 18.43 15.04 2.55
C ALA A 226 17.47 14.81 1.37
N SER A 227 17.12 13.56 1.06
CA SER A 227 16.08 13.27 0.06
C SER A 227 14.76 13.91 0.47
N VAL A 228 14.14 14.67 -0.44
CA VAL A 228 12.90 15.42 -0.19
C VAL A 228 11.79 14.51 0.39
N ALA A 229 11.66 13.29 -0.14
CA ALA A 229 10.65 12.34 0.32
C ALA A 229 10.94 11.83 1.75
N VAL A 230 12.21 11.56 2.08
CA VAL A 230 12.62 11.11 3.42
C VAL A 230 12.46 12.24 4.44
N ALA A 231 12.87 13.46 4.08
CA ALA A 231 12.72 14.64 4.92
C ALA A 231 11.23 14.93 5.22
N ALA A 232 10.37 14.90 4.20
CA ALA A 232 8.93 15.09 4.37
C ALA A 232 8.30 13.99 5.25
N ALA A 233 8.69 12.72 5.04
CA ALA A 233 8.21 11.61 5.85
C ALA A 233 8.63 11.76 7.32
N ARG A 234 9.87 12.19 7.58
CA ARG A 234 10.36 12.49 8.92
C ARG A 234 9.56 13.62 9.57
N THR A 235 9.33 14.73 8.88
CA THR A 235 8.49 15.84 9.40
C THR A 235 7.08 15.35 9.72
N GLY A 236 6.49 14.50 8.88
CA GLY A 236 5.17 13.91 9.11
C GLY A 236 5.13 13.04 10.36
N LEU A 237 6.16 12.21 10.59
CA LEU A 237 6.31 11.41 11.81
C LEU A 237 6.46 12.28 13.06
N ASP A 238 7.33 13.30 13.00
CA ASP A 238 7.60 14.18 14.14
C ASP A 238 6.36 15.03 14.52
N THR A 239 5.58 15.45 13.52
CA THR A 239 4.45 16.39 13.73
C THR A 239 3.12 15.68 13.99
N ASN A 240 2.80 14.63 13.21
CA ASN A 240 1.43 14.12 13.14
C ASN A 240 1.23 12.77 13.84
N LEU A 241 2.30 12.03 14.17
CA LEU A 241 2.20 10.64 14.62
C LEU A 241 1.35 10.48 15.88
N ALA A 242 1.51 11.36 16.88
CA ALA A 242 0.76 11.28 18.13
C ALA A 242 -0.76 11.38 17.89
N GLN A 243 -1.20 12.40 17.14
CA GLN A 243 -2.61 12.60 16.83
C GLN A 243 -3.17 11.52 15.91
N ILE A 244 -2.39 11.07 14.92
CA ILE A 244 -2.77 9.96 14.04
C ILE A 244 -2.97 8.69 14.87
N ARG A 245 -2.09 8.38 15.83
CA ARG A 245 -2.22 7.20 16.69
C ARG A 245 -3.50 7.27 17.54
N THR A 246 -3.81 8.42 18.12
CA THR A 246 -5.07 8.63 18.85
C THR A 246 -6.28 8.39 17.96
N ASN A 247 -6.34 9.02 16.77
CA ASN A 247 -7.47 8.86 15.85
C ASN A 247 -7.58 7.44 15.30
N TRP A 248 -6.44 6.79 15.05
CA TRP A 248 -6.37 5.42 14.57
C TRP A 248 -6.88 4.44 15.63
N ASN A 249 -6.44 4.57 16.88
CA ASN A 249 -6.89 3.73 18.00
C ASN A 249 -8.40 3.87 18.22
N ALA A 250 -8.91 5.10 18.24
CA ALA A 250 -10.35 5.37 18.41
C ALA A 250 -11.19 4.75 17.28
N ALA A 251 -10.72 4.79 16.04
CA ALA A 251 -11.42 4.19 14.90
C ALA A 251 -11.22 2.67 14.80
N ALA A 252 -10.10 2.14 15.29
CA ALA A 252 -9.79 0.71 15.29
C ALA A 252 -10.49 -0.06 16.42
N GLY A 253 -11.04 0.63 17.42
CA GLY A 253 -11.79 0.04 18.54
C GLY A 253 -10.95 -0.27 19.79
N ASP A 254 -9.93 0.54 20.09
CA ASP A 254 -9.19 0.51 21.37
C ASP A 254 -9.94 1.25 22.50
#